data_AF-A0A327KQA2-F1
#
_entry.id   AF-A0A327KQA2-F1
#
_cell.length_a   1.000
_cell.length_b   1.000
_cell.length_c   1.000
_cell.angle_alpha   90.00
_cell.angle_beta   90.00
_cell.angle_gamma   90.00
#
_symmetry.space_group_name_H-M   'P 1'
#
loop_
_entity.id
_entity.type
_entity.pdbx_description
1 polymer ?
#
loop_
_entity_poly.entity_id
_entity_poly.type
_entity_poly.pdbx_seq_one_letter_code
_entity_poly.pdbx_strand_id
1 'polypeptide(L)'
;MRLGTAVVVAALAAPAAQAAGAIAIGACGHYGYAYDLKTFAEAETAALKRCGRRDCRVVATVRRGCVAFAVDAKNICGPHGYAVAPRLARAQNNALQQCYGHTGKTCVIRAFACDARH
;
A
#
# COMPACT_ATOMS: atom_id res chain seq x y z
N MET A 1 -30.94 -34.86 -42.34
CA MET A 1 -29.91 -33.80 -42.51
C MET A 1 -29.84 -33.02 -41.22
N ARG A 2 -28.75 -33.15 -40.45
CA ARG A 2 -28.54 -32.44 -39.18
C ARG A 2 -27.66 -31.22 -39.45
N LEU A 3 -28.14 -30.01 -39.18
CA LEU A 3 -27.29 -28.84 -39.02
C LEU A 3 -27.27 -28.47 -37.54
N GLY A 4 -26.22 -28.87 -36.84
CA GLY A 4 -25.95 -28.43 -35.47
C GLY A 4 -25.14 -27.15 -35.52
N THR A 5 -25.70 -26.06 -34.99
CA THR A 5 -25.03 -24.78 -34.80
C THR A 5 -24.00 -24.90 -33.67
N ALA A 6 -22.72 -24.80 -34.01
CA ALA A 6 -21.65 -24.72 -33.02
C ALA A 6 -21.54 -23.28 -32.51
N VAL A 7 -21.94 -23.04 -31.26
CA VAL A 7 -21.71 -21.78 -30.55
C VAL A 7 -20.29 -21.81 -30.00
N VAL A 8 -19.40 -21.01 -30.59
CA VAL A 8 -18.03 -20.82 -30.07
C VAL A 8 -18.09 -19.78 -28.96
N VAL A 9 -17.97 -20.24 -27.71
CA VAL A 9 -17.81 -19.36 -26.54
C VAL A 9 -16.34 -18.95 -26.46
N ALA A 10 -16.01 -17.73 -26.89
CA ALA A 10 -14.70 -17.15 -26.68
C ALA A 10 -14.52 -16.83 -25.19
N ALA A 11 -13.66 -17.58 -24.50
CA ALA A 11 -13.28 -17.29 -23.12
C ALA A 11 -12.44 -16.01 -23.09
N LEU A 12 -13.05 -14.90 -22.65
CA LEU A 12 -12.31 -13.68 -22.32
C LEU A 12 -11.42 -13.97 -21.12
N ALA A 13 -10.12 -14.13 -21.33
CA ALA A 13 -9.15 -14.12 -20.25
C ALA A 13 -9.21 -12.75 -19.58
N ALA A 14 -9.78 -12.66 -18.38
CA ALA A 14 -9.72 -11.45 -17.58
C ALA A 14 -8.25 -11.03 -17.42
N PRO A 15 -7.87 -9.77 -17.68
CA PRO A 15 -6.51 -9.33 -17.41
C PRO A 15 -6.25 -9.60 -15.93
N ALA A 16 -5.20 -10.35 -15.64
CA ALA A 16 -4.76 -10.54 -14.27
C ALA A 16 -4.57 -9.15 -13.68
N ALA A 17 -5.45 -8.75 -12.75
CA ALA A 17 -5.37 -7.46 -12.10
C ALA A 17 -3.94 -7.32 -11.57
N GLN A 18 -3.15 -6.48 -12.24
CA GLN A 18 -1.83 -6.14 -11.76
C GLN A 18 -2.11 -5.23 -10.58
N ALA A 19 -2.30 -5.82 -9.41
CA ALA A 19 -2.42 -5.09 -8.17
C ALA A 19 -0.98 -4.69 -7.82
N ALA A 20 -0.59 -3.49 -8.24
CA ALA A 20 0.63 -2.86 -7.78
C ALA A 20 0.26 -1.70 -6.86
N GLY A 21 0.82 -1.74 -5.66
CA GLY A 21 0.72 -0.68 -4.68
C GLY A 21 2.08 -0.13 -4.26
N ALA A 22 2.05 1.09 -3.72
CA ALA A 22 3.23 1.75 -3.18
C ALA A 22 2.85 2.68 -2.02
N ILE A 23 3.81 2.90 -1.12
CA ILE A 23 3.73 3.89 -0.04
C ILE A 23 4.91 4.85 -0.13
N ALA A 24 4.62 6.13 0.04
CA ALA A 24 5.59 7.19 0.20
C ALA A 24 5.41 7.86 1.56
N ILE A 25 6.52 8.22 2.20
CA ILE A 25 6.57 8.90 3.50
C ILE A 25 7.51 10.11 3.38
N GLY A 26 7.09 11.24 3.96
CA GLY A 26 7.90 12.46 4.13
C GLY A 26 8.02 12.84 5.61
N ALA A 27 8.59 14.01 5.90
CA ALA A 27 8.75 14.49 7.27
C ALA A 27 7.40 14.68 7.97
N CYS A 28 7.41 14.76 9.30
CA CYS A 28 6.25 15.23 10.09
C CYS A 28 4.93 14.49 9.81
N GLY A 29 5.02 13.19 9.53
CA GLY A 29 3.85 12.36 9.28
C GLY A 29 3.18 12.57 7.93
N HIS A 30 3.86 13.21 6.96
CA HIS A 30 3.42 13.22 5.57
C HIS A 30 3.51 11.82 4.98
N TYR A 31 2.45 11.40 4.29
CA TYR A 31 2.40 10.10 3.65
C TYR A 31 1.49 10.13 2.43
N GLY A 32 1.71 9.19 1.52
CA GLY A 32 0.82 8.92 0.40
C GLY A 32 0.87 7.44 0.05
N TYR A 33 -0.24 6.90 -0.43
CA TYR A 33 -0.32 5.51 -0.88
C TYR A 33 -1.09 5.39 -2.18
N ALA A 34 -0.82 4.34 -2.94
CA ALA A 34 -1.54 4.00 -4.15
C ALA A 34 -1.66 2.48 -4.28
N TYR A 35 -2.75 2.00 -4.88
CA TYR A 35 -3.13 0.60 -5.03
C TYR A 35 -3.90 0.39 -6.31
N ASP A 36 -4.05 -0.87 -6.72
CA ASP A 36 -4.81 -1.26 -7.92
C ASP A 36 -4.31 -0.59 -9.22
N LEU A 37 -3.00 -0.30 -9.30
CA LEU A 37 -2.38 0.30 -10.49
C LEU A 37 -1.61 -0.72 -11.30
N LYS A 38 -1.54 -0.51 -12.63
CA LYS A 38 -1.05 -1.50 -13.58
C LYS A 38 0.42 -1.84 -13.37
N THR A 39 1.21 -0.87 -12.91
CA THR A 39 2.65 -1.00 -12.71
C THR A 39 3.08 -0.41 -11.38
N PHE A 40 4.22 -0.88 -10.83
CA PHE A 40 4.80 -0.28 -9.64
C PHE A 40 5.21 1.19 -9.89
N ALA A 41 5.70 1.53 -11.07
CA ALA A 41 6.08 2.91 -11.40
C ALA A 41 4.88 3.88 -11.34
N GLU A 42 3.70 3.45 -11.83
CA GLU A 42 2.45 4.20 -11.66
C GLU A 42 2.10 4.35 -10.18
N ALA A 43 2.20 3.27 -9.40
CA ALA A 43 1.93 3.27 -7.97
C ALA A 43 2.84 4.20 -7.18
N GLU A 44 4.14 4.14 -7.44
CA GLU A 44 5.15 5.01 -6.84
C GLU A 44 4.88 6.48 -7.14
N THR A 45 4.65 6.81 -8.41
CA THR A 45 4.32 8.18 -8.84
C THR A 45 3.05 8.69 -8.15
N ALA A 46 2.01 7.87 -8.09
CA ALA A 46 0.76 8.23 -7.44
C ALA A 46 0.90 8.37 -5.91
N ALA A 47 1.69 7.51 -5.27
CA ALA A 47 1.97 7.59 -3.84
C ALA A 47 2.76 8.87 -3.50
N LEU A 48 3.79 9.20 -4.28
CA LEU A 48 4.57 10.44 -4.14
C LEU A 48 3.67 11.69 -4.31
N LYS A 49 2.83 11.70 -5.35
CA LYS A 49 1.89 12.80 -5.62
C LYS A 49 0.92 13.01 -4.46
N ARG A 50 0.39 11.93 -3.87
CA ARG A 50 -0.52 11.99 -2.71
C ARG A 50 0.18 12.42 -1.42
N CYS A 51 1.46 12.09 -1.28
CA CYS A 51 2.26 12.54 -0.14
C CYS A 51 2.52 14.06 -0.18
N GLY A 52 2.63 14.64 -1.38
CA GLY A 52 2.45 16.08 -1.62
C GLY A 52 3.65 16.98 -1.34
N ARG A 53 4.61 16.61 -0.47
CA ARG A 53 5.81 17.43 -0.16
C ARG A 53 7.08 16.95 -0.87
N ARG A 54 8.07 17.86 -0.97
CA ARG A 54 9.34 17.65 -1.70
C ARG A 54 10.24 16.55 -1.13
N ASP A 55 10.05 16.18 0.13
CA ASP A 55 10.86 15.22 0.87
C ASP A 55 10.21 13.84 0.98
N CYS A 56 9.04 13.65 0.35
CA CYS A 56 8.42 12.35 0.25
C CYS A 56 9.27 11.39 -0.59
N ARG A 57 9.53 10.21 -0.03
CA ARG A 57 10.21 9.11 -0.73
C ARG A 57 9.35 7.87 -0.68
N VAL A 58 9.38 7.07 -1.76
CA VAL A 58 8.81 5.73 -1.73
C VAL A 58 9.60 4.89 -0.75
N VAL A 59 8.92 4.28 0.21
CA VAL A 59 9.56 3.45 1.24
C VAL A 59 9.28 1.96 1.06
N ALA A 60 8.23 1.61 0.31
CA ALA A 60 7.93 0.24 -0.06
C ALA A 60 6.93 0.18 -1.23
N THR A 61 7.03 -0.91 -1.99
CA THR A 61 6.03 -1.38 -2.93
C THR A 61 5.35 -2.64 -2.40
N VAL A 62 4.11 -2.89 -2.80
CA VAL A 62 3.33 -4.05 -2.36
C VAL A 62 2.53 -4.62 -3.52
N ARG A 63 2.42 -5.95 -3.57
CA ARG A 63 1.58 -6.67 -4.52
C ARG A 63 0.74 -7.66 -3.73
N ARG A 64 -0.58 -7.56 -3.80
CA ARG A 64 -1.51 -8.45 -3.04
C ARG A 64 -1.23 -8.48 -1.53
N GLY A 65 -1.05 -7.32 -0.92
CA GLY A 65 -0.80 -7.20 0.53
C GLY A 65 -1.19 -5.84 1.07
N CYS A 66 -1.05 -5.67 2.39
CA CYS A 66 -1.36 -4.45 3.09
C CYS A 66 -0.10 -3.68 3.49
N VAL A 67 -0.24 -2.35 3.57
CA VAL A 67 0.71 -1.47 4.23
C VAL A 67 0.07 -0.83 5.45
N ALA A 68 0.89 -0.51 6.45
CA ALA A 68 0.53 0.41 7.51
C ALA A 68 1.69 1.37 7.80
N PHE A 69 1.34 2.56 8.25
CA PHE A 69 2.24 3.62 8.68
C PHE A 69 1.84 4.07 10.08
N ALA A 70 2.80 4.08 11.00
CA ALA A 70 2.67 4.49 12.38
C ALA A 70 3.54 5.71 12.68
N VAL A 71 3.05 6.60 13.53
CA VAL A 71 3.76 7.80 14.00
C VAL A 71 3.61 7.94 15.50
N ASP A 72 4.56 8.61 16.16
CA ASP A 72 4.34 9.07 17.53
C ASP A 72 3.34 10.24 17.54
N ALA A 73 2.17 10.04 18.15
CA ALA A 73 1.10 11.03 18.21
C ALA A 73 1.48 12.30 18.97
N LYS A 74 2.46 12.23 19.88
CA LYS A 74 2.97 13.39 20.64
C LYS A 74 4.16 14.06 19.96
N ASN A 75 4.81 13.38 19.02
CA ASN A 75 5.94 13.91 18.24
C ASN A 75 5.86 13.44 16.79
N ILE A 76 4.96 14.04 16.01
CA ILE A 76 4.67 13.60 14.64
C ILE A 76 5.85 13.77 13.66
N CYS A 77 6.83 14.62 13.99
CA CYS A 77 8.08 14.81 13.24
C CYS A 77 9.21 13.87 13.69
N GLY A 78 8.98 13.06 14.71
CA GLY A 78 9.98 12.17 15.30
C GLY A 78 9.81 10.72 14.88
N PRO A 79 9.79 9.78 15.84
CA PRO A 79 9.70 8.35 15.56
C PRO A 79 8.48 7.97 14.72
N HIS A 80 8.72 7.12 13.75
CA HIS A 80 7.70 6.54 12.91
C HIS A 80 8.10 5.12 12.50
N GLY A 81 7.15 4.37 11.95
CA GLY A 81 7.39 3.02 11.44
C GLY A 81 6.43 2.71 10.30
N TYR A 82 6.84 1.82 9.41
CA TYR A 82 5.98 1.36 8.32
C TYR A 82 6.24 -0.10 8.02
N ALA A 83 5.21 -0.83 7.59
CA ALA A 83 5.39 -2.22 7.25
C ALA A 83 4.43 -2.65 6.15
N VAL A 84 4.93 -3.54 5.28
CA VAL A 84 4.15 -4.31 4.33
C VAL A 84 3.97 -5.72 4.86
N ALA A 85 2.75 -6.25 4.79
CA ALA A 85 2.47 -7.64 5.15
C ALA A 85 1.25 -8.18 4.38
N PRO A 86 1.12 -9.51 4.22
CA PRO A 86 -0.05 -10.10 3.56
C PRO A 86 -1.40 -9.86 4.24
N ARG A 87 -1.41 -9.46 5.52
CA ARG A 87 -2.62 -9.17 6.31
C ARG A 87 -2.49 -7.83 7.01
N LEU A 88 -3.58 -7.07 7.06
CA LEU A 88 -3.62 -5.73 7.66
C LEU A 88 -3.14 -5.71 9.11
N ALA A 89 -3.64 -6.62 9.95
CA ALA A 89 -3.26 -6.68 11.37
C ALA A 89 -1.74 -6.86 11.56
N ARG A 90 -1.10 -7.67 10.70
CA ARG A 90 0.36 -7.86 10.75
C ARG A 90 1.11 -6.61 10.27
N ALA A 91 0.61 -5.93 9.24
CA ALA A 91 1.20 -4.66 8.79
C ALA A 91 1.12 -3.61 9.90
N GLN A 92 -0.04 -3.45 10.54
CA GLN A 92 -0.24 -2.50 11.64
C GLN A 92 0.66 -2.82 12.85
N ASN A 93 0.69 -4.07 13.30
CA ASN A 93 1.54 -4.46 14.44
C ASN A 93 3.02 -4.22 14.15
N ASN A 94 3.50 -4.59 12.96
CA ASN A 94 4.90 -4.37 12.58
C ASN A 94 5.24 -2.87 12.47
N ALA A 95 4.34 -2.05 11.93
CA ALA A 95 4.53 -0.60 11.85
C ALA A 95 4.61 0.04 13.25
N LEU A 96 3.74 -0.38 14.17
CA LEU A 96 3.79 0.06 15.58
C LEU A 96 5.08 -0.38 16.26
N GLN A 97 5.49 -1.64 16.09
CA GLN A 97 6.74 -2.15 16.64
C GLN A 97 7.95 -1.35 16.16
N GLN A 98 8.02 -1.00 14.88
CA GLN A 98 9.07 -0.13 14.37
C GLN A 98 9.01 1.27 15.00
N CYS A 99 7.83 1.88 15.10
CA CYS A 99 7.70 3.20 15.72
C CYS A 99 8.20 3.19 17.19
N TYR A 100 7.79 2.20 17.99
CA TYR A 100 8.27 2.03 19.36
C TYR A 100 9.78 1.71 19.41
N GLY A 101 10.27 0.88 18.49
CA GLY A 101 11.69 0.57 18.34
C GLY A 101 12.54 1.78 17.96
N HIS A 102 11.96 2.75 17.25
CA HIS A 102 12.58 4.04 16.92
C HIS A 102 12.41 5.08 18.02
N THR A 103 12.22 4.67 19.28
CA THR A 103 12.06 5.53 20.47
C THR A 103 10.72 6.25 20.60
N GLY A 104 9.73 5.91 19.78
CA GLY A 104 8.37 6.43 19.92
C GLY A 104 7.73 6.00 21.23
N LYS A 105 6.92 6.87 21.84
CA LYS A 105 6.27 6.62 23.13
C LYS A 105 4.75 6.57 23.04
N THR A 106 4.18 7.19 22.01
CA THR A 106 2.72 7.24 21.82
C THR A 106 2.38 6.88 20.37
N CYS A 107 2.86 5.70 19.93
CA CYS A 107 2.73 5.28 18.54
C CYS A 107 1.29 4.88 18.20
N VAL A 108 0.78 5.43 17.10
CA VAL A 108 -0.56 5.16 16.56
C VAL A 108 -0.49 4.90 15.06
N ILE A 109 -1.44 4.13 14.51
CA ILE A 109 -1.58 3.97 13.07
C ILE A 109 -2.10 5.27 12.47
N ARG A 110 -1.28 5.91 11.63
CA ARG A 110 -1.64 7.12 10.89
C ARG A 110 -2.38 6.80 9.60
N ALA A 111 -1.97 5.72 8.94
CA ALA A 111 -2.56 5.28 7.68
C ALA A 111 -2.38 3.78 7.47
N PHE A 112 -3.30 3.18 6.73
CA PHE A 112 -3.17 1.82 6.24
C PHE A 112 -3.97 1.65 4.95
N ALA A 113 -3.60 0.67 4.14
CA ALA A 113 -4.34 0.29 2.95
C ALA A 113 -3.90 -1.08 2.45
N CYS A 114 -4.71 -1.72 1.62
CA CYS A 114 -4.46 -3.06 1.10
C CYS A 114 -4.65 -3.13 -0.42
N ASP A 115 -3.73 -3.84 -1.05
CA ASP A 115 -3.69 -4.16 -2.48
C ASP A 115 -4.41 -5.47 -2.81
N ALA A 116 -5.48 -5.76 -2.07
CA ALA A 116 -6.32 -6.93 -2.24
C ALA A 116 -7.64 -6.71 -1.49
N ARG A 117 -8.72 -7.33 -1.98
CA ARG A 117 -9.94 -7.48 -1.19
C ARG A 117 -9.66 -8.46 -0.05
N HIS A 118 -9.91 -8.05 1.18
CA HIS A 118 -9.81 -8.86 2.40
C HIS A 118 -11.17 -8.93 3.08
#